data_AF-A0A1G2YW05-F1
#
_entry.id   AF-A0A1G2YW05-F1
#
_cell.length_a   1.000
_cell.length_b   1.000
_cell.length_c   1.000
_cell.angle_alpha   90.00
_cell.angle_beta   90.00
_cell.angle_gamma   90.00
#
_symmetry.space_group_name_H-M   'P 1'
#
loop_
_entity.id
_entity.type
_entity.pdbx_description
1 polymer ?
#
loop_
_entity_poly.entity_id
_entity_poly.type
_entity_poly.pdbx_seq_one_letter_code
_entity_poly.pdbx_strand_id
1 'polypeptide(L)'
;MKFVTFMSLYNRNTANQALDAFVVAENGDYSGLAFMAAYWGQIVDWFNWGDMAAKTYCTQTVWTRDYEAEMDPPNSIIGSPLSKLGWGMLKYGDWPRKPLPPIYRTPQETDVETLLVWAVRGDEAEPAGKQARYFKRGQVVLLKDMGHMDVGSLQPQAAHHLEKRFFLEGVADASLYQSITEQSRDFTPRPSSQELAKQMLSTK
;
A
#
# COMPACT_ATOMS: atom_id res chain seq x y z
N MET A 1 -2.72 15.76 -5.13
CA MET A 1 -1.79 15.76 -3.97
C MET A 1 -2.06 14.62 -2.99
N LYS A 2 -3.24 14.55 -2.32
CA LYS A 2 -3.57 13.49 -1.34
C LYS A 2 -3.24 12.05 -1.80
N PHE A 3 -3.57 11.70 -3.04
CA PHE A 3 -3.28 10.37 -3.59
C PHE A 3 -1.77 10.08 -3.68
N VAL A 4 -1.00 10.99 -4.29
CA VAL A 4 0.45 10.81 -4.43
C VAL A 4 1.11 10.76 -3.06
N THR A 5 0.68 11.60 -2.11
CA THR A 5 1.10 11.51 -0.71
C THR A 5 0.82 10.13 -0.13
N PHE A 6 -0.38 9.58 -0.30
CA PHE A 6 -0.71 8.23 0.18
C PHE A 6 0.18 7.14 -0.44
N MET A 7 0.38 7.17 -1.76
CA MET A 7 1.27 6.22 -2.45
C MET A 7 2.70 6.33 -1.94
N SER A 8 3.17 7.54 -1.66
CA SER A 8 4.48 7.79 -1.08
C SER A 8 4.65 7.16 0.32
N LEU A 9 3.58 6.83 1.05
CA LEU A 9 3.69 6.18 2.37
C LEU A 9 4.01 4.68 2.30
N TYR A 10 4.08 4.07 1.11
CA TYR A 10 4.31 2.63 0.96
C TYR A 10 5.72 2.17 1.35
N ASN A 11 6.71 3.06 1.26
CA ASN A 11 8.09 2.82 1.69
C ASN A 11 8.66 4.05 2.41
N ARG A 12 9.72 3.83 3.20
CA ARG A 12 10.31 4.87 4.05
C ARG A 12 10.87 6.07 3.27
N ASN A 13 11.57 5.84 2.15
CA ASN A 13 12.22 6.91 1.41
C ASN A 13 11.20 7.85 0.74
N THR A 14 10.20 7.30 0.06
CA THR A 14 9.14 8.11 -0.55
C THR A 14 8.27 8.80 0.49
N ALA A 15 8.11 8.20 1.69
CA ALA A 15 7.41 8.85 2.78
C ALA A 15 8.17 10.08 3.26
N ASN A 16 9.50 9.98 3.39
CA ASN A 16 10.35 11.11 3.71
C ASN A 16 10.28 12.19 2.62
N GLN A 17 10.31 11.82 1.33
CA GLN A 17 10.15 12.76 0.21
C GLN A 17 8.86 13.56 0.32
N ALA A 18 7.73 12.88 0.58
CA ALA A 18 6.44 13.54 0.70
C ALA A 18 6.39 14.49 1.90
N LEU A 19 6.88 14.05 3.07
CA LEU A 19 6.91 14.88 4.28
C LEU A 19 7.83 16.10 4.12
N ASP A 20 9.03 15.90 3.59
CA ASP A 20 9.97 16.97 3.29
C ASP A 20 9.37 18.00 2.32
N ALA A 21 8.67 17.56 1.27
CA ALA A 21 7.99 18.46 0.34
C ALA A 21 6.96 19.37 1.02
N PHE A 22 6.24 18.90 2.05
CA PHE A 22 5.33 19.75 2.83
C PHE A 22 6.08 20.73 3.73
N VAL A 23 7.14 20.29 4.42
CA VAL A 23 7.94 21.14 5.33
C VAL A 23 8.68 22.24 4.57
N VAL A 24 9.27 21.90 3.42
CA VAL A 24 10.00 22.87 2.58
C VAL A 24 9.02 23.87 1.93
N ALA A 25 7.81 23.43 1.58
CA ALA A 25 6.77 24.31 1.06
C ALA A 25 6.28 25.33 2.10
N GLU A 26 6.26 24.99 3.40
CA GLU A 26 5.98 25.95 4.48
C GLU A 26 7.00 27.09 4.51
N ASN A 27 8.24 26.81 4.07
CA ASN A 27 9.33 27.79 3.95
C ASN A 27 9.38 28.48 2.57
N GLY A 28 8.39 28.28 1.71
CA GLY A 28 8.20 29.00 0.45
C GLY A 28 8.70 28.30 -0.81
N ASP A 29 9.32 27.12 -0.73
CA ASP A 29 9.70 26.34 -1.92
C ASP A 29 8.66 25.24 -2.22
N TYR A 30 7.76 25.55 -3.15
CA TYR A 30 6.67 24.67 -3.57
C TYR A 30 7.06 23.66 -4.67
N SER A 31 8.33 23.63 -5.10
CA SER A 31 8.74 22.81 -6.25
C SER A 31 8.51 21.30 -6.04
N GLY A 32 8.70 20.81 -4.81
CA GLY A 32 8.43 19.42 -4.45
C GLY A 32 6.94 19.06 -4.57
N LEU A 33 6.04 19.93 -4.09
CA LEU A 33 4.59 19.73 -4.22
C LEU A 33 4.14 19.82 -5.69
N ALA A 34 4.74 20.74 -6.46
CA ALA A 34 4.49 20.85 -7.89
C ALA A 34 4.90 19.57 -8.64
N PHE A 35 6.05 18.99 -8.30
CA PHE A 35 6.48 17.69 -8.82
C PHE A 35 5.48 16.60 -8.45
N MET A 36 5.08 16.48 -7.19
CA MET A 36 4.08 15.48 -6.77
C MET A 36 2.75 15.64 -7.51
N ALA A 37 2.32 16.89 -7.76
CA ALA A 37 1.11 17.16 -8.53
C ALA A 37 1.23 16.76 -10.00
N ALA A 38 2.38 17.02 -10.64
CA ALA A 38 2.64 16.60 -12.02
C ALA A 38 2.78 15.08 -12.13
N TYR A 39 3.43 14.44 -11.16
CA TYR A 39 3.69 13.00 -11.12
C TYR A 39 2.42 12.16 -11.05
N TRP A 40 1.31 12.72 -10.54
CA TRP A 40 -0.01 12.09 -10.58
C TRP A 40 -0.38 11.58 -11.98
N GLY A 41 -0.07 12.35 -13.03
CA GLY A 41 -0.33 11.97 -14.42
C GLY A 41 0.34 10.65 -14.82
N GLN A 42 1.56 10.40 -14.33
CA GLN A 42 2.25 9.13 -14.60
C GLN A 42 1.67 7.98 -13.80
N ILE A 43 1.24 8.24 -12.56
CA ILE A 43 0.67 7.19 -11.71
C ILE A 43 -0.69 6.72 -12.25
N VAL A 44 -1.53 7.63 -12.78
CA VAL A 44 -2.82 7.23 -13.37
C VAL A 44 -2.66 6.33 -14.59
N ASP A 45 -1.56 6.47 -15.33
CA ASP A 45 -1.26 5.66 -16.51
C ASP A 45 -0.78 4.24 -16.13
N TRP A 46 -0.41 3.98 -14.88
CA TRP A 46 -0.09 2.63 -14.40
C TRP A 46 -1.32 1.74 -14.23
N PHE A 47 -2.52 2.32 -14.19
CA PHE A 47 -3.76 1.58 -14.00
C PHE A 47 -4.37 1.18 -15.34
N ASN A 48 -4.72 -0.10 -15.47
CA ASN A 48 -5.77 -0.48 -16.40
C ASN A 48 -7.12 -0.19 -15.74
N TRP A 49 -7.73 0.95 -16.08
CA TRP A 49 -8.98 1.42 -15.48
C TRP A 49 -10.13 0.43 -15.60
N GLY A 50 -10.24 -0.27 -16.74
CA GLY A 50 -11.28 -1.28 -16.94
C GLY A 50 -11.09 -2.49 -16.03
N ASP A 51 -9.85 -2.97 -15.89
CA ASP A 51 -9.51 -4.06 -14.97
C ASP A 51 -9.71 -3.65 -13.50
N MET A 52 -9.26 -2.45 -13.11
CA MET A 52 -9.46 -1.92 -11.77
C MET A 52 -10.95 -1.80 -11.43
N ALA A 53 -11.76 -1.22 -12.31
CA ALA A 53 -13.21 -1.11 -12.13
C ALA A 53 -13.86 -2.50 -12.07
N ALA A 54 -13.50 -3.42 -12.97
CA ALA A 54 -14.03 -4.78 -12.96
C ALA A 54 -13.74 -5.51 -11.66
N LYS A 55 -12.50 -5.47 -11.16
CA LYS A 55 -12.09 -6.10 -9.88
C LYS A 55 -12.75 -5.43 -8.68
N THR A 56 -12.86 -4.11 -8.68
CA THR A 56 -13.49 -3.36 -7.58
C THR A 56 -14.98 -3.70 -7.49
N TYR A 57 -15.69 -3.67 -8.61
CA TYR A 57 -17.14 -3.72 -8.66
C TYR A 57 -17.74 -5.12 -8.78
N CYS A 58 -16.95 -6.14 -9.13
CA CYS A 58 -17.42 -7.53 -9.15
C CYS A 58 -17.51 -8.18 -7.76
N THR A 59 -17.00 -7.51 -6.73
CA THR A 59 -17.05 -7.95 -5.33
C THR A 59 -18.43 -7.70 -4.70
N GLN A 60 -18.56 -7.91 -3.37
CA GLN A 60 -19.74 -7.51 -2.58
C GLN A 60 -19.84 -5.98 -2.40
N THR A 61 -19.66 -5.23 -3.48
CA THR A 61 -19.84 -3.77 -3.48
C THR A 61 -21.30 -3.43 -3.22
N VAL A 62 -21.54 -2.56 -2.23
CA VAL A 62 -22.87 -2.13 -1.80
C VAL A 62 -23.18 -0.78 -2.44
N TRP A 63 -23.97 -0.83 -3.50
CA TRP A 63 -24.23 0.30 -4.40
C TRP A 63 -25.01 1.47 -3.77
N THR A 64 -25.62 1.26 -2.62
CA THR A 64 -26.35 2.30 -1.88
C THR A 64 -25.47 3.09 -0.92
N ARG A 65 -24.18 2.72 -0.78
CA ARG A 65 -23.25 3.43 0.11
C ARG A 65 -22.67 4.66 -0.57
N ASP A 66 -22.54 5.73 0.20
CA ASP A 66 -21.77 6.89 -0.24
C ASP A 66 -20.29 6.67 0.08
N TYR A 67 -19.64 5.82 -0.73
CA TYR A 67 -18.22 5.53 -0.59
C TYR A 67 -17.35 6.78 -0.71
N GLU A 68 -17.80 7.82 -1.41
CA GLU A 68 -17.04 9.06 -1.50
C GLU A 68 -16.94 9.75 -0.14
N ALA A 69 -18.06 9.89 0.56
CA ALA A 69 -18.12 10.47 1.89
C ALA A 69 -17.42 9.58 2.94
N GLU A 70 -17.61 8.26 2.86
CA GLU A 70 -17.01 7.32 3.81
C GLU A 70 -15.48 7.27 3.72
N MET A 71 -14.91 7.46 2.52
CA MET A 71 -13.46 7.41 2.27
C MET A 71 -12.77 8.78 2.43
N ASP A 72 -13.52 9.84 2.73
CA ASP A 72 -12.99 11.19 3.03
C ASP A 72 -13.72 11.80 4.23
N PRO A 73 -13.67 11.15 5.41
CA PRO A 73 -14.41 11.61 6.58
C PRO A 73 -13.83 12.95 7.08
N PRO A 74 -14.65 13.84 7.68
CA PRO A 74 -14.23 15.22 8.04
C PRO A 74 -12.98 15.33 8.91
N ASN A 75 -12.68 14.32 9.72
CA ASN A 75 -11.54 14.31 10.65
C ASN A 75 -10.30 13.60 10.09
N SER A 76 -10.28 13.23 8.81
CA SER A 76 -9.11 12.60 8.19
C SER A 76 -8.28 13.62 7.42
N ILE A 77 -6.98 13.66 7.71
CA ILE A 77 -6.02 14.56 7.04
C ILE A 77 -5.92 14.23 5.56
N ILE A 78 -5.80 12.94 5.21
CA ILE A 78 -5.59 12.48 3.83
C ILE A 78 -6.75 11.64 3.26
N GLY A 79 -7.65 11.13 4.10
CA GLY A 79 -8.70 10.18 3.71
C GLY A 79 -8.14 8.81 3.32
N SER A 80 -8.88 8.09 2.49
CA SER A 80 -8.49 6.82 1.86
C SER A 80 -8.46 7.00 0.34
N PRO A 81 -7.48 7.75 -0.21
CA PRO A 81 -7.55 8.25 -1.57
C PRO A 81 -7.55 7.16 -2.65
N LEU A 82 -6.85 6.03 -2.43
CA LEU A 82 -6.88 4.90 -3.37
C LEU A 82 -8.24 4.18 -3.35
N SER A 83 -8.83 3.97 -2.18
CA SER A 83 -10.19 3.42 -2.05
C SER A 83 -11.24 4.38 -2.60
N LYS A 84 -11.09 5.68 -2.39
CA LYS A 84 -11.97 6.72 -2.96
C LYS A 84 -11.89 6.71 -4.50
N LEU A 85 -10.70 6.54 -5.06
CA LEU A 85 -10.52 6.38 -6.51
C LEU A 85 -11.21 5.13 -7.04
N GLY A 86 -11.17 4.01 -6.31
CA GLY A 86 -11.85 2.78 -6.70
C GLY A 86 -13.38 2.86 -6.55
N TRP A 87 -13.88 3.03 -5.32
CA TRP A 87 -15.31 2.95 -5.00
C TRP A 87 -16.05 4.29 -5.08
N GLY A 88 -15.39 5.43 -4.91
CA GLY A 88 -16.06 6.74 -4.96
C GLY A 88 -16.61 7.09 -6.34
N MET A 89 -15.98 6.57 -7.40
CA MET A 89 -16.44 6.77 -8.79
C MET A 89 -17.79 6.10 -9.08
N LEU A 90 -18.22 5.14 -8.25
CA LEU A 90 -19.50 4.43 -8.41
C LEU A 90 -20.71 5.35 -8.51
N LYS A 91 -20.68 6.46 -7.78
CA LYS A 91 -21.77 7.44 -7.74
C LYS A 91 -21.93 8.20 -9.07
N TYR A 92 -20.92 8.19 -9.92
CA TYR A 92 -20.81 9.04 -11.11
C TYR A 92 -20.90 8.27 -12.43
N GLY A 93 -21.15 6.96 -12.41
CA GLY A 93 -21.22 6.19 -13.65
C GLY A 93 -21.89 4.82 -13.51
N ASP A 94 -22.24 4.26 -14.67
CA ASP A 94 -22.98 3.01 -14.81
C ASP A 94 -22.12 1.88 -15.38
N TRP A 95 -20.88 1.71 -14.86
CA TRP A 95 -19.98 0.66 -15.34
C TRP A 95 -20.65 -0.73 -15.31
N PRO A 96 -20.49 -1.58 -16.35
CA PRO A 96 -21.16 -2.88 -16.42
C PRO A 96 -20.96 -3.75 -15.17
N ARG A 97 -22.07 -4.18 -14.59
CA ARG A 97 -22.12 -4.88 -13.30
C ARG A 97 -22.23 -6.38 -13.53
N LYS A 98 -21.16 -7.11 -13.25
CA LYS A 98 -21.19 -8.57 -13.20
C LYS A 98 -20.59 -9.03 -11.88
N PRO A 99 -21.41 -9.14 -10.81
CA PRO A 99 -20.89 -9.61 -9.54
C PRO A 99 -20.44 -11.07 -9.71
N LEU A 100 -19.38 -11.44 -9.00
CA LEU A 100 -18.87 -12.82 -8.99
C LEU A 100 -19.99 -13.79 -8.58
N PRO A 101 -20.00 -15.06 -9.02
CA PRO A 101 -20.88 -16.07 -8.47
C PRO A 101 -20.82 -16.10 -6.93
N PRO A 102 -21.93 -16.32 -6.20
CA PRO A 102 -21.96 -16.25 -4.73
C PRO A 102 -20.87 -17.05 -4.03
N ILE A 103 -20.52 -18.23 -4.57
CA ILE A 103 -19.45 -19.09 -4.04
C ILE A 103 -18.08 -18.40 -3.99
N TYR A 104 -17.79 -17.46 -4.89
CA TYR A 104 -16.52 -16.73 -4.94
C TYR A 104 -16.57 -15.40 -4.19
N ARG A 105 -17.69 -15.08 -3.52
CA ARG A 105 -17.83 -13.84 -2.73
C ARG A 105 -17.45 -14.01 -1.27
N THR A 106 -17.17 -15.24 -0.84
CA THR A 106 -16.71 -15.55 0.52
C THR A 106 -15.29 -16.11 0.45
N PRO A 107 -14.45 -15.85 1.47
CA PRO A 107 -13.14 -16.49 1.53
C PRO A 107 -13.29 -18.02 1.49
N GLN A 108 -12.44 -18.66 0.68
CA GLN A 108 -12.44 -20.11 0.52
C GLN A 108 -11.32 -20.71 1.35
N GLU A 109 -11.57 -21.88 1.93
CA GLU A 109 -10.51 -22.63 2.59
C GLU A 109 -9.56 -23.25 1.56
N THR A 110 -8.28 -23.32 1.91
CA THR A 110 -7.25 -24.00 1.13
C THR A 110 -6.39 -24.85 2.05
N ASP A 111 -5.98 -26.02 1.57
CA ASP A 111 -5.01 -26.91 2.19
C ASP A 111 -3.62 -26.83 1.54
N VAL A 112 -3.43 -25.91 0.60
CA VAL A 112 -2.13 -25.63 0.01
C VAL A 112 -1.22 -25.01 1.07
N GLU A 113 0.02 -25.51 1.13
CA GLU A 113 1.06 -24.93 1.97
C GLU A 113 1.30 -23.48 1.57
N THR A 114 1.06 -22.56 2.52
CA THR A 114 1.02 -21.13 2.25
C THR A 114 1.80 -20.38 3.32
N LEU A 115 2.75 -19.54 2.90
CA LEU A 115 3.39 -18.58 3.77
C LEU A 115 2.59 -17.28 3.75
N LEU A 116 2.21 -16.80 4.91
CA LEU A 116 1.52 -15.54 5.08
C LEU A 116 2.40 -14.60 5.90
N VAL A 117 2.83 -13.49 5.29
CA VAL A 117 3.69 -12.50 5.94
C VAL A 117 2.88 -11.23 6.18
N TRP A 118 2.80 -10.80 7.43
CA TRP A 118 2.16 -9.55 7.82
C TRP A 118 3.12 -8.64 8.55
N ALA A 119 3.14 -7.38 8.15
CA ALA A 119 3.71 -6.33 8.97
C ALA A 119 2.67 -5.92 10.04
N VAL A 120 3.10 -5.84 11.30
CA VAL A 120 2.24 -5.48 12.44
C VAL A 120 2.83 -4.32 13.22
N ARG A 121 1.95 -3.49 13.78
CA ARG A 121 2.33 -2.45 14.74
C ARG A 121 2.25 -3.04 16.15
N GLY A 122 3.39 -3.17 16.81
CA GLY A 122 3.45 -3.79 18.14
C GLY A 122 3.01 -5.26 18.10
N ASP A 123 2.00 -5.60 18.90
CA ASP A 123 1.49 -6.97 19.04
C ASP A 123 0.12 -7.19 18.36
N GLU A 124 -0.29 -6.28 17.46
CA GLU A 124 -1.59 -6.35 16.78
C GLU A 124 -1.61 -7.46 15.70
N ALA A 125 -1.99 -8.67 16.11
CA ALA A 125 -2.07 -9.86 15.25
C ALA A 125 -3.49 -10.21 14.78
N GLU A 126 -4.52 -9.52 15.29
CA GLU A 126 -5.94 -9.90 15.07
C GLU A 126 -6.33 -9.96 13.58
N PRO A 127 -5.94 -8.99 12.72
CA PRO A 127 -6.25 -9.07 11.29
C PRO A 127 -5.59 -10.27 10.60
N ALA A 128 -4.37 -10.64 10.99
CA ALA A 128 -3.69 -11.81 10.43
C ALA A 128 -4.40 -13.11 10.84
N GLY A 129 -4.80 -13.23 12.12
CA GLY A 129 -5.49 -14.41 12.63
C GLY A 129 -6.84 -14.68 11.97
N LYS A 130 -7.63 -13.63 11.70
CA LYS A 130 -8.93 -13.74 11.00
C LYS A 130 -8.79 -14.32 9.59
N GLN A 131 -7.65 -14.09 8.94
CA GLN A 131 -7.40 -14.49 7.55
C GLN A 131 -6.74 -15.86 7.53
N ALA A 132 -5.82 -16.12 8.46
CA ALA A 132 -5.07 -17.37 8.57
C ALA A 132 -5.98 -18.61 8.71
N ARG A 133 -7.18 -18.47 9.30
CA ARG A 133 -8.14 -19.58 9.45
C ARG A 133 -8.57 -20.24 8.14
N TYR A 134 -8.47 -19.54 7.01
CA TYR A 134 -8.80 -20.09 5.69
C TYR A 134 -7.64 -20.88 5.08
N PHE A 135 -6.44 -20.84 5.66
CA PHE A 135 -5.26 -21.54 5.17
C PHE A 135 -4.93 -22.68 6.14
N LYS A 136 -5.47 -23.88 5.89
CA LYS A 136 -5.35 -25.03 6.80
C LYS A 136 -3.91 -25.46 7.05
N ARG A 137 -3.03 -25.21 6.07
CA ARG A 137 -1.58 -25.42 6.13
C ARG A 137 -0.82 -24.10 6.03
N GLY A 138 -1.43 -23.01 6.48
CA GLY A 138 -0.85 -21.68 6.50
C GLY A 138 0.15 -21.50 7.64
N GLN A 139 1.31 -20.93 7.33
CA GLN A 139 2.30 -20.49 8.31
C GLN A 139 2.29 -18.96 8.34
N VAL A 140 2.03 -18.38 9.51
CA VAL A 140 1.93 -16.92 9.69
C VAL A 140 3.22 -16.39 10.28
N VAL A 141 3.84 -15.45 9.58
CA VAL A 141 4.98 -14.66 10.07
C VAL A 141 4.51 -13.23 10.31
N LEU A 142 4.69 -12.76 11.54
CA LEU A 142 4.40 -11.39 11.92
C LEU A 142 5.72 -10.62 12.05
N LEU A 143 5.90 -9.63 11.18
CA LEU A 143 7.07 -8.76 11.17
C LEU A 143 6.72 -7.45 11.86
N LYS A 144 7.37 -7.16 12.98
CA LYS A 144 7.12 -5.93 13.73
C LYS A 144 7.80 -4.74 13.05
N ASP A 145 7.14 -3.59 13.13
CA ASP A 145 7.71 -2.27 12.80
C ASP A 145 8.09 -2.06 11.33
N MET A 146 7.48 -2.83 10.43
CA MET A 146 7.65 -2.72 8.97
C MET A 146 6.43 -2.06 8.31
N GLY A 147 6.68 -1.31 7.23
CA GLY A 147 5.66 -0.81 6.30
C GLY A 147 5.31 -1.81 5.19
N HIS A 148 4.40 -1.39 4.30
CA HIS A 148 3.84 -2.25 3.24
C HIS A 148 4.90 -2.84 2.29
N MET A 149 5.90 -2.04 1.89
CA MET A 149 6.97 -2.48 0.98
C MET A 149 8.30 -2.78 1.71
N ASP A 150 8.34 -2.66 3.03
CA ASP A 150 9.58 -2.77 3.81
C ASP A 150 10.07 -4.22 3.93
N VAL A 151 9.15 -5.20 3.89
CA VAL A 151 9.40 -6.64 4.09
C VAL A 151 10.55 -7.15 3.22
N GLY A 152 10.56 -6.79 1.94
CA GLY A 152 11.62 -7.18 1.00
C GLY A 152 12.69 -6.10 0.79
N SER A 153 12.37 -4.82 0.98
CA SER A 153 13.26 -3.72 0.60
C SER A 153 14.28 -3.35 1.67
N LEU A 154 13.92 -3.41 2.96
CA LEU A 154 14.82 -3.02 4.05
C LEU A 154 15.79 -4.14 4.45
N GLN A 155 15.31 -5.38 4.42
CA GLN A 155 16.09 -6.55 4.84
C GLN A 155 16.03 -7.64 3.77
N PRO A 156 16.58 -7.39 2.56
CA PRO A 156 16.45 -8.30 1.42
C PRO A 156 17.06 -9.68 1.69
N GLN A 157 18.11 -9.76 2.50
CA GLN A 157 18.71 -11.03 2.90
C GLN A 157 17.79 -11.85 3.82
N ALA A 158 17.10 -11.19 4.76
CA ALA A 158 16.14 -11.84 5.65
C ALA A 158 14.89 -12.32 4.87
N ALA A 159 14.40 -11.48 3.95
CA ALA A 159 13.32 -11.85 3.03
C ALA A 159 13.69 -13.08 2.19
N HIS A 160 14.87 -13.05 1.57
CA HIS A 160 15.33 -14.17 0.76
C HIS A 160 15.52 -15.45 1.56
N HIS A 161 16.01 -15.35 2.81
CA HIS A 161 16.11 -16.50 3.71
C HIS A 161 14.75 -17.10 4.02
N LEU A 162 13.79 -16.28 4.44
CA LEU A 162 12.42 -16.73 4.73
C LEU A 162 11.78 -17.40 3.51
N GLU A 163 11.84 -16.75 2.35
CA GLU A 163 11.29 -17.27 1.09
C GLU A 163 11.95 -18.59 0.70
N LYS A 164 13.29 -18.65 0.72
CA LYS A 164 14.04 -19.84 0.33
C LYS A 164 13.77 -21.03 1.25
N ARG A 165 13.76 -20.81 2.56
CA ARG A 165 13.47 -21.85 3.56
C ARG A 165 12.03 -22.34 3.40
N PHE A 166 11.09 -21.46 3.12
CA PHE A 166 9.71 -21.85 2.89
C PHE A 166 9.55 -22.64 1.59
N PHE A 167 10.05 -22.14 0.46
CA PHE A 167 9.86 -22.81 -0.83
C PHE A 167 10.62 -24.13 -0.99
N LEU A 168 11.79 -24.27 -0.35
CA LEU A 168 12.60 -25.50 -0.46
C LEU A 168 12.29 -26.52 0.62
N GLU A 169 11.88 -26.08 1.82
CA GLU A 169 11.81 -26.94 3.00
C GLU A 169 10.46 -26.88 3.72
N GLY A 170 9.55 -26.00 3.30
CA GLY A 170 8.26 -25.81 3.98
C GLY A 170 8.40 -25.15 5.36
N VAL A 171 9.49 -24.40 5.61
CA VAL A 171 9.76 -23.78 6.92
C VAL A 171 9.66 -22.26 6.86
N ALA A 172 8.73 -21.68 7.63
CA ALA A 172 8.66 -20.24 7.82
C ALA A 172 9.71 -19.74 8.84
N ASP A 173 10.95 -19.57 8.37
CA ASP A 173 12.07 -19.09 9.18
C ASP A 173 12.30 -17.59 9.00
N ALA A 174 11.77 -16.79 9.94
CA ALA A 174 11.94 -15.34 9.98
C ALA A 174 13.09 -14.89 10.90
N SER A 175 13.97 -15.79 11.35
CA SER A 175 15.00 -15.50 12.36
C SER A 175 16.00 -14.42 11.97
N LEU A 176 16.20 -14.19 10.66
CA LEU A 176 17.09 -13.14 10.18
C LEU A 176 16.44 -11.75 10.15
N TYR A 177 15.12 -11.65 10.33
CA TYR A 177 14.47 -10.35 10.43
C TYR A 177 14.78 -9.70 11.77
N GLN A 178 15.26 -8.47 11.71
CA GLN A 178 15.56 -7.65 12.88
C GLN A 178 14.50 -6.57 13.06
N SER A 179 14.22 -6.21 14.31
CA SER A 179 13.45 -4.99 14.57
C SER A 179 14.21 -3.78 14.06
N ILE A 180 13.46 -2.83 13.49
CA ILE A 180 14.00 -1.58 12.96
C ILE A 180 13.63 -0.36 13.82
N THR A 181 13.14 -0.59 15.05
CA THR A 181 12.79 0.46 16.02
C THR A 181 14.00 1.17 16.59
N GLU A 182 15.12 0.46 16.72
CA GLU A 182 16.37 1.02 17.27
C GLU A 182 17.25 1.66 16.19
N GLN A 183 16.89 1.52 14.92
CA GLN A 183 17.59 2.17 13.83
C GLN A 183 17.18 3.64 13.78
N SER A 184 18.15 4.54 13.98
CA SER A 184 17.94 5.97 13.77
C SER A 184 17.37 6.21 12.37
N ARG A 185 16.21 6.86 12.30
CA ARG A 185 15.56 7.16 11.04
C ARG A 185 16.18 8.42 10.45
N ASP A 186 16.88 8.27 9.33
CA ASP A 186 17.21 9.41 8.46
C ASP A 186 15.91 9.89 7.80
N PHE A 187 15.50 11.12 8.10
CA PHE A 187 14.34 11.76 7.48
C PHE A 187 14.71 12.53 6.20
N THR A 188 16.00 12.59 5.85
CA THR A 188 16.48 13.26 4.65
C THR A 188 16.16 12.39 3.43
N PRO A 189 15.30 12.85 2.51
CA PRO A 189 15.00 12.09 1.30
C PRO A 189 16.19 12.07 0.34
N ARG A 190 16.39 10.94 -0.37
CA ARG A 190 17.42 10.82 -1.41
C ARG A 190 16.88 10.08 -2.64
N PRO A 191 16.68 10.74 -3.80
CA PRO A 191 16.63 12.20 -3.97
C PRO A 191 15.42 12.83 -3.25
N SER A 192 15.37 14.14 -3.10
CA SER A 192 14.18 14.88 -2.65
C SER A 192 13.19 15.14 -3.78
N SER A 193 11.93 15.49 -3.46
CA SER A 193 10.94 15.85 -4.50
C SER A 193 11.32 17.14 -5.23
N GLN A 194 12.02 18.07 -4.58
CA GLN A 194 12.53 19.30 -5.20
C GLN A 194 13.66 18.99 -6.19
N GLU A 195 14.54 18.04 -5.87
CA GLU A 195 15.58 17.57 -6.80
C GLU A 195 14.94 16.92 -8.02
N LEU A 196 13.94 16.06 -7.82
CA LEU A 196 13.18 15.46 -8.92
C LEU A 196 12.43 16.50 -9.76
N ALA A 197 11.89 17.54 -9.14
CA ALA A 197 11.27 18.66 -9.84
C ALA A 197 12.25 19.35 -10.79
N LYS A 198 13.47 19.64 -10.30
CA LYS A 198 14.54 20.25 -11.10
C LYS A 198 14.94 19.36 -12.28
N GLN A 199 15.08 18.06 -12.05
CA GLN A 199 15.41 17.09 -13.09
C GLN A 199 14.36 17.08 -14.20
N MET A 200 13.07 17.00 -13.83
CA MET A 200 11.94 17.02 -14.76
C MET A 200 11.90 18.29 -15.62
N LEU A 201 12.27 19.44 -15.04
CA LEU A 201 12.31 20.71 -15.76
C LEU A 201 13.57 20.87 -16.63
N SER A 202 14.67 20.21 -16.27
CA SER A 202 15.93 20.22 -17.03
C SER A 202 15.95 19.28 -18.24
N THR A 203 14.97 18.39 -18.39
CA THR A 203 14.91 17.43 -19.51
C THR A 203 14.35 18.01 -20.81
N LYS A 204 14.47 19.33 -21.02
CA LYS A 204 14.07 20.02 -22.25
C LYS A 204 15.24 20.24 -23.18
#